data_AF-A0A1Y2UTQ4-F1
#
_entry.id   AF-A0A1Y2UTQ4-F1
#
_cell.length_a   1.000
_cell.length_b   1.000
_cell.length_c   1.000
_cell.angle_alpha   90.00
_cell.angle_beta   90.00
_cell.angle_gamma   90.00
#
_symmetry.space_group_name_H-M   'P 1'
#
loop_
_entity.id
_entity.type
_entity.pdbx_description
1 polymer ?
#
loop_
_entity_poly.entity_id
_entity_poly.type
_entity_poly.pdbx_seq_one_letter_code
_entity_poly.pdbx_strand_id
1 'polypeptide(L)'
;MSQVRKRDARFPSNELAIITHEQPACLAHSDYSIRGAILQLKNSFPGQEEYFENKEFDMINVWRPLVGPNDDWPLAICDYTSIEPEKDIIAADRLHVDRVGENQLLFPSKQHRWYYIKAQQPHNLLVFRNTDSTGQRANAFHAAFFNPHSQGPPRQSIEARFVAFR
;
A
#
# COMPACT_ATOMS: atom_id res chain seq x y z
N MET A 1 -0.83 5.61 -11.27
CA MET A 1 -0.02 6.63 -10.54
C MET A 1 1.18 5.94 -9.90
N SER A 2 2.38 6.54 -9.92
CA SER A 2 3.57 5.99 -9.26
C SER A 2 4.01 6.85 -8.07
N GLN A 3 4.48 6.21 -7.00
CA GLN A 3 4.96 6.85 -5.78
C GLN A 3 6.34 6.32 -5.41
N VAL A 4 7.29 7.22 -5.17
CA VAL A 4 8.62 6.89 -4.64
C VAL A 4 8.65 7.19 -3.15
N ARG A 5 9.14 6.23 -2.36
CA ARG A 5 9.44 6.39 -0.94
C ARG A 5 10.94 6.25 -0.72
N LYS A 6 11.51 7.19 0.04
CA LYS A 6 12.92 7.14 0.47
C LYS A 6 12.95 7.40 1.97
N ARG A 7 13.43 6.41 2.72
CA ARG A 7 13.56 6.53 4.16
C ARG A 7 14.60 7.59 4.49
N ASP A 8 14.20 8.57 5.29
CA ASP A 8 15.11 9.52 5.93
C ASP A 8 15.86 8.81 7.06
N ALA A 9 17.14 9.14 7.26
CA ALA A 9 17.96 8.51 8.29
C ALA A 9 17.36 8.64 9.71
N ARG A 10 16.59 9.71 9.96
CA ARG A 10 15.90 9.97 11.24
C ARG A 10 14.64 9.12 11.43
N PHE A 11 14.10 8.51 10.38
CA PHE A 11 12.89 7.69 10.50
C PHE A 11 13.18 6.36 11.22
N PRO A 12 12.36 5.95 12.20
CA PRO A 12 11.15 6.61 12.68
C PRO A 12 11.49 7.67 13.73
N SER A 13 10.93 8.88 13.59
CA SER A 13 11.12 9.96 14.56
C SER A 13 9.82 10.73 14.75
N ASN A 14 9.65 11.27 15.96
CA ASN A 14 8.56 12.16 16.31
C ASN A 14 8.91 13.65 16.07
N GLU A 15 10.13 13.93 15.60
CA GLU A 15 10.57 15.28 15.27
C GLU A 15 9.93 15.76 13.98
N LEU A 16 9.43 17.00 14.01
CA LEU A 16 8.93 17.67 12.82
C LEU A 16 10.11 17.98 11.89
N ALA A 17 10.15 17.29 10.76
CA ALA A 17 11.15 17.49 9.73
C ALA A 17 10.48 17.69 8.38
N ILE A 18 10.99 18.64 7.60
CA ILE A 18 10.65 18.72 6.17
C ILE A 18 11.35 17.53 5.50
N ILE A 19 10.55 16.57 5.06
CA ILE A 19 10.98 15.41 4.28
C ILE A 19 10.55 15.60 2.83
N THR A 20 11.43 15.24 1.88
CA THR A 20 11.17 15.40 0.45
C THR A 20 10.46 14.20 -0.18
N HIS A 21 10.44 13.07 0.53
CA HIS A 21 9.82 11.82 0.08
C HIS A 21 9.01 11.22 1.23
N GLU A 22 7.93 10.51 0.88
CA GLU A 22 7.16 9.76 1.87
C GLU A 22 8.00 8.66 2.52
N GLN A 23 7.77 8.44 3.81
CA GLN A 23 8.46 7.45 4.64
C GLN A 23 7.80 6.08 4.56
N PRO A 24 8.44 4.98 4.99
CA PRO A 24 7.77 3.68 5.06
C PRO A 24 6.42 3.74 5.81
N ALA A 25 5.38 3.12 5.26
CA ALA A 25 4.04 3.12 5.88
C ALA A 25 3.92 1.97 6.89
N CYS A 26 3.93 2.29 8.19
CA CYS A 26 3.98 1.29 9.26
C CYS A 26 2.61 0.74 9.68
N LEU A 27 1.53 1.45 9.38
CA LEU A 27 0.18 0.98 9.69
C LEU A 27 -0.23 -0.06 8.64
N ALA A 28 -0.74 -1.20 9.10
CA ALA A 28 -1.29 -2.23 8.21
C ALA A 28 -2.55 -1.71 7.51
N HIS A 29 -2.51 -1.68 6.18
CA HIS A 29 -3.61 -1.12 5.39
C HIS A 29 -3.70 -1.73 3.99
N SER A 30 -4.87 -1.56 3.37
CA SER A 30 -4.98 -1.49 1.92
C SER A 30 -5.10 -0.02 1.52
N ASP A 31 -4.60 0.37 0.34
CA ASP A 31 -4.59 1.80 -0.02
C ASP A 31 -5.97 2.37 -0.25
N TYR A 32 -6.89 1.53 -0.72
CA TYR A 32 -8.24 1.94 -1.07
C TYR A 32 -9.28 0.98 -0.52
N SER A 33 -10.36 1.54 0.01
CA SER A 33 -11.65 0.86 0.03
C SER A 33 -12.28 0.90 -1.38
N ILE A 34 -13.45 0.29 -1.58
CA ILE A 34 -14.21 0.40 -2.83
C ILE A 34 -14.52 1.87 -3.15
N ARG A 35 -15.05 2.63 -2.17
CA ARG A 35 -15.30 4.06 -2.31
C ARG A 35 -14.01 4.82 -2.61
N GLY A 36 -12.94 4.53 -1.89
CA GLY A 36 -11.63 5.13 -2.08
C GLY A 36 -11.06 4.90 -3.49
N ALA A 37 -11.25 3.70 -4.04
CA ALA A 37 -10.80 3.36 -5.38
C ALA A 37 -11.58 4.16 -6.44
N ILE A 38 -12.90 4.31 -6.26
CA ILE A 38 -13.74 5.15 -7.14
C ILE A 38 -13.31 6.63 -7.07
N LEU A 39 -13.07 7.16 -5.87
CA LEU A 39 -12.55 8.53 -5.70
C LEU A 39 -11.19 8.68 -6.39
N GLN A 40 -10.31 7.69 -6.27
CA GLN A 40 -9.02 7.69 -6.94
C GLN A 40 -9.16 7.67 -8.47
N LEU A 41 -10.11 6.91 -9.04
CA LEU A 41 -10.36 6.90 -10.49
C LEU A 41 -10.80 8.28 -10.98
N LYS A 42 -11.79 8.90 -10.31
CA LYS A 42 -12.25 10.26 -10.62
C LYS A 42 -11.10 11.28 -10.58
N ASN A 43 -10.23 11.18 -9.57
CA ASN A 43 -9.06 12.04 -9.47
C ASN A 43 -8.00 11.77 -10.55
N SER A 44 -7.89 10.52 -11.02
CA SER A 44 -6.88 10.13 -12.02
C SER A 44 -7.32 10.42 -13.46
N PHE A 45 -8.64 10.43 -13.71
CA PHE A 45 -9.25 10.59 -15.01
C PHE A 45 -10.41 11.60 -14.95
N PRO A 46 -10.14 12.87 -14.62
CA PRO A 46 -11.18 13.88 -14.45
C PRO A 46 -11.95 14.11 -15.75
N GLY A 47 -13.28 14.06 -15.69
CA GLY A 47 -14.17 14.26 -16.84
C GLY A 47 -14.26 13.05 -17.80
N GLN A 48 -13.75 11.89 -17.38
CA GLN A 48 -13.75 10.64 -18.14
C GLN A 48 -14.52 9.53 -17.41
N GLU A 49 -15.43 9.90 -16.51
CA GLU A 49 -16.20 8.97 -15.69
C GLU A 49 -17.00 7.97 -16.52
N GLU A 50 -17.54 8.40 -17.66
CA GLU A 50 -18.30 7.54 -18.59
C GLU A 50 -17.53 6.29 -19.04
N TYR A 51 -16.19 6.35 -19.05
CA TYR A 51 -15.35 5.23 -19.50
C TYR A 51 -15.18 4.15 -18.44
N PHE A 52 -15.44 4.44 -17.17
CA PHE A 52 -15.26 3.49 -16.06
C PHE A 52 -16.48 3.34 -15.16
N GLU A 53 -17.51 4.16 -15.34
CA GLU A 53 -18.77 4.02 -14.62
C GLU A 53 -19.39 2.65 -14.91
N ASN A 54 -19.89 2.00 -13.85
CA ASN A 54 -20.48 0.65 -13.89
C ASN A 54 -19.57 -0.48 -14.39
N LYS A 55 -18.27 -0.22 -14.62
CA LYS A 55 -17.31 -1.29 -14.92
C LYS A 55 -16.82 -1.94 -13.64
N GLU A 56 -16.65 -3.25 -13.68
CA GLU A 56 -15.93 -3.94 -12.64
C GLU A 56 -14.42 -3.72 -12.88
N PHE A 57 -13.64 -3.60 -11.81
CA PHE A 57 -12.21 -3.38 -11.93
C PHE A 57 -11.44 -3.90 -10.72
N ASP A 58 -10.16 -4.15 -10.95
CA ASP A 58 -9.17 -4.40 -9.92
C ASP A 58 -8.16 -3.25 -9.86
N MET A 59 -7.92 -2.73 -8.65
CA MET A 59 -6.76 -1.89 -8.35
C MET A 59 -5.59 -2.80 -8.01
N ILE A 60 -4.51 -2.71 -8.77
CA ILE A 60 -3.31 -3.55 -8.61
C ILE A 60 -2.12 -2.66 -8.26
N ASN A 61 -1.38 -3.04 -7.22
CA ASN A 61 -0.10 -2.44 -6.89
C ASN A 61 1.03 -3.31 -7.44
N VAL A 62 2.01 -2.65 -8.04
CA VAL A 62 3.30 -3.22 -8.41
C VAL A 62 4.37 -2.49 -7.61
N TRP A 63 5.07 -3.22 -6.76
CA TRP A 63 5.99 -2.65 -5.78
C TRP A 63 7.37 -3.31 -5.89
N ARG A 64 8.43 -2.52 -5.76
CA ARG A 64 9.80 -3.02 -5.61
C ARG A 64 10.74 -2.05 -4.89
N PRO A 65 11.86 -2.54 -4.32
CA PRO A 65 12.95 -1.68 -3.93
C PRO A 65 13.66 -1.08 -5.16
N LEU A 66 14.20 0.13 -4.97
CA LEU A 66 15.05 0.81 -5.96
C LEU A 66 16.53 0.51 -5.73
N VAL A 67 16.91 0.26 -4.48
CA VAL A 67 18.27 -0.11 -4.05
C VAL A 67 18.15 -1.39 -3.22
N GLY A 68 19.05 -2.35 -3.42
CA GLY A 68 18.98 -3.64 -2.74
C GLY A 68 20.32 -4.14 -2.19
N PRO A 69 20.27 -5.17 -1.33
CA PRO A 69 19.06 -5.79 -0.79
C PRO A 69 18.27 -4.84 0.13
N ASN A 70 16.94 -4.83 0.01
CA ASN A 70 16.08 -4.11 0.95
C ASN A 70 15.82 -4.97 2.18
N ASP A 71 16.65 -4.76 3.20
CA ASP A 71 16.49 -5.38 4.52
C ASP A 71 16.20 -4.35 5.63
N ASP A 72 16.11 -3.06 5.32
CA ASP A 72 15.95 -1.99 6.31
C ASP A 72 14.50 -1.84 6.79
N TRP A 73 13.56 -1.64 5.86
CA TRP A 73 12.12 -1.60 6.15
C TRP A 73 11.36 -2.43 5.12
N PRO A 74 11.41 -3.78 5.18
CA PRO A 74 10.77 -4.63 4.19
C PRO A 74 9.25 -4.40 4.10
N LEU A 75 8.66 -4.72 2.95
CA LEU A 75 7.21 -4.71 2.79
C LEU A 75 6.65 -6.08 3.15
N ALA A 76 5.86 -6.14 4.21
CA ALA A 76 5.11 -7.33 4.57
C ALA A 76 3.72 -7.28 3.95
N ILE A 77 3.25 -8.42 3.45
CA ILE A 77 1.90 -8.65 2.93
C ILE A 77 1.20 -9.65 3.85
N CYS A 78 -0.02 -9.35 4.26
CA CYS A 78 -0.86 -10.26 5.03
C CYS A 78 -1.58 -11.23 4.09
N ASP A 79 -1.59 -12.51 4.44
CA ASP A 79 -2.42 -13.51 3.78
C ASP A 79 -3.89 -13.24 4.10
N TYR A 80 -4.66 -12.86 3.07
CA TYR A 80 -6.07 -12.51 3.21
C TYR A 80 -6.92 -13.63 3.81
N THR A 81 -6.54 -14.90 3.62
CA THR A 81 -7.26 -16.05 4.21
C THR A 81 -7.09 -16.17 5.72
N SER A 82 -6.22 -15.33 6.31
CA SER A 82 -6.02 -15.23 7.76
C SER A 82 -6.73 -14.05 8.40
N ILE A 83 -7.42 -13.22 7.60
CA ILE A 83 -8.12 -12.01 8.03
C ILE A 83 -9.61 -12.34 8.23
N GLU A 84 -10.21 -11.84 9.31
CA GLU A 84 -11.65 -11.87 9.54
C GLU A 84 -12.24 -10.49 9.20
N PRO A 85 -12.80 -10.28 7.98
CA PRO A 85 -13.07 -8.94 7.48
C PRO A 85 -13.96 -8.07 8.38
N GLU A 86 -14.98 -8.66 9.00
CA GLU A 86 -15.93 -7.95 9.85
C GLU A 86 -15.32 -7.45 11.18
N LYS A 87 -14.24 -8.08 11.65
CA LYS A 87 -13.58 -7.72 12.91
C LYS A 87 -12.29 -6.96 12.72
N ASP A 88 -11.54 -7.33 11.69
CA ASP A 88 -10.17 -6.87 11.51
C ASP A 88 -10.09 -5.62 10.62
N ILE A 89 -11.08 -5.35 9.77
CA ILE A 89 -10.99 -4.29 8.75
C ILE A 89 -11.89 -3.12 9.11
N ILE A 90 -11.35 -1.91 9.01
CA ILE A 90 -12.12 -0.67 9.12
C ILE A 90 -11.78 0.29 7.99
N ALA A 91 -12.77 0.97 7.43
CA ALA A 91 -12.54 2.06 6.49
C ALA A 91 -12.03 3.30 7.25
N ALA A 92 -11.10 4.03 6.66
CA ALA A 92 -10.59 5.27 7.22
C ALA A 92 -10.40 6.33 6.13
N ASP A 93 -10.79 7.56 6.42
CA ASP A 93 -10.57 8.67 5.50
C ASP A 93 -9.08 9.01 5.43
N ARG A 94 -8.59 9.23 4.21
CA ARG A 94 -7.24 9.69 3.92
C ARG A 94 -7.32 11.11 3.40
N LEU A 95 -7.04 12.06 4.29
CA LEU A 95 -7.12 13.48 3.98
C LEU A 95 -5.81 13.98 3.38
N HIS A 96 -5.90 14.58 2.20
CA HIS A 96 -4.84 15.34 1.56
C HIS A 96 -5.26 16.81 1.49
N VAL A 97 -4.30 17.71 1.26
CA VAL A 97 -4.57 19.16 1.15
C VAL A 97 -5.59 19.47 0.05
N ASP A 98 -5.53 18.71 -1.04
CA ASP A 98 -6.26 18.94 -2.28
C ASP A 98 -7.41 17.96 -2.52
N ARG A 99 -7.51 16.87 -1.74
CA ARG A 99 -8.49 15.82 -1.97
C ARG A 99 -8.76 14.97 -0.74
N VAL A 100 -9.90 14.28 -0.76
CA VAL A 100 -10.24 13.22 0.18
C VAL A 100 -10.12 11.87 -0.53
N GLY A 101 -9.43 10.93 0.09
CA GLY A 101 -9.46 9.51 -0.25
C GLY A 101 -10.04 8.69 0.91
N GLU A 102 -10.19 7.38 0.70
CA GLU A 102 -10.56 6.44 1.74
C GLU A 102 -9.71 5.19 1.59
N ASN A 103 -9.08 4.73 2.67
CA ASN A 103 -8.31 3.50 2.71
C ASN A 103 -8.98 2.50 3.66
N GLN A 104 -8.38 1.32 3.82
CA GLN A 104 -8.80 0.35 4.83
C GLN A 104 -7.64 0.07 5.78
N LEU A 105 -7.86 0.18 7.08
CA LEU A 105 -6.89 -0.22 8.10
C LEU A 105 -7.18 -1.65 8.56
N LEU A 106 -6.12 -2.36 8.94
CA LEU A 106 -6.19 -3.70 9.49
C LEU A 106 -5.80 -3.68 10.97
N PHE A 107 -6.75 -4.01 11.84
CA PHE A 107 -6.53 -4.19 13.27
C PHE A 107 -5.73 -5.46 13.55
N PRO A 108 -4.87 -5.47 14.59
CA PRO A 108 -4.01 -6.61 14.86
C PRO A 108 -4.80 -7.84 15.30
N SER A 109 -4.50 -8.99 14.70
CA SER A 109 -5.01 -10.29 15.14
C SER A 109 -3.86 -11.30 15.22
N LYS A 110 -3.91 -12.19 16.21
CA LYS A 110 -2.94 -13.31 16.35
C LYS A 110 -3.08 -14.35 15.23
N GLN A 111 -4.19 -14.32 14.49
CA GLN A 111 -4.44 -15.24 13.38
C GLN A 111 -3.72 -14.80 12.10
N HIS A 112 -3.37 -13.51 11.99
CA HIS A 112 -2.76 -12.95 10.80
C HIS A 112 -1.43 -13.61 10.47
N ARG A 113 -1.31 -14.05 9.23
CA ARG A 113 -0.06 -14.60 8.69
C ARG A 113 0.58 -13.59 7.75
N TRP A 114 1.76 -13.12 8.13
CA TRP A 114 2.49 -12.10 7.40
C TRP A 114 3.69 -12.71 6.68
N TYR A 115 3.91 -12.27 5.44
CA TYR A 115 5.00 -12.72 4.58
C TYR A 115 5.75 -11.53 4.00
N TYR A 116 7.05 -11.68 3.81
CA TYR A 116 7.89 -10.71 3.14
C TYR A 116 9.04 -11.42 2.42
N ILE A 117 9.67 -10.74 1.46
CA ILE A 117 10.87 -11.25 0.80
C ILE A 117 12.09 -10.75 1.57
N LYS A 118 12.82 -11.68 2.19
CA LYS A 118 14.12 -11.39 2.82
C LYS A 118 15.15 -10.98 1.76
N ALA A 119 15.96 -9.97 2.05
CA ALA A 119 17.00 -9.46 1.16
C ALA A 119 16.49 -9.13 -0.25
N GLN A 120 15.29 -8.56 -0.34
CA GLN A 120 14.62 -8.32 -1.62
C GLN A 120 15.45 -7.42 -2.53
N GLN A 121 15.74 -7.91 -3.74
CA GLN A 121 16.52 -7.18 -4.74
C GLN A 121 15.64 -6.29 -5.62
N PRO A 122 16.21 -5.28 -6.31
CA PRO A 122 15.44 -4.37 -7.17
C PRO A 122 14.77 -5.05 -8.36
N HIS A 123 15.16 -6.28 -8.69
CA HIS A 123 14.54 -7.09 -9.75
C HIS A 123 13.45 -8.05 -9.21
N ASN A 124 13.23 -8.11 -7.88
CA ASN A 124 12.13 -8.86 -7.29
C ASN A 124 10.92 -7.95 -7.12
N LEU A 125 9.88 -8.19 -7.93
CA LEU A 125 8.64 -7.43 -7.90
C LEU A 125 7.61 -8.12 -6.99
N LEU A 126 6.89 -7.32 -6.21
CA LEU A 126 5.64 -7.73 -5.59
C LEU A 126 4.49 -7.16 -6.43
N VAL A 127 3.56 -8.03 -6.81
CA VAL A 127 2.32 -7.65 -7.49
C VAL A 127 1.16 -8.15 -6.65
N PHE A 128 0.28 -7.26 -6.24
CA PHE A 128 -0.82 -7.60 -5.36
C PHE A 128 -2.05 -6.75 -5.63
N ARG A 129 -3.23 -7.34 -5.39
CA ARG A 129 -4.51 -6.62 -5.49
C ARG A 129 -4.68 -5.73 -4.28
N ASN A 130 -4.89 -4.44 -4.53
CA ASN A 130 -5.25 -3.47 -3.51
C ASN A 130 -6.74 -3.59 -3.15
N THR A 131 -7.59 -3.54 -4.18
CA THR A 131 -9.04 -3.48 -4.05
C THR A 131 -9.68 -4.07 -5.30
N ASP A 132 -10.74 -4.86 -5.12
CA ASP A 132 -11.68 -5.22 -6.19
C ASP A 132 -12.97 -4.43 -6.03
N SER A 133 -13.54 -3.95 -7.15
CA SER A 133 -14.72 -3.09 -7.14
C SER A 133 -16.00 -3.78 -6.66
N THR A 134 -16.07 -5.11 -6.65
CA THR A 134 -17.25 -5.86 -6.19
C THR A 134 -17.17 -6.23 -4.72
N GLY A 135 -15.99 -6.11 -4.10
CA GLY A 135 -15.75 -6.49 -2.72
C GLY A 135 -15.73 -8.00 -2.48
N GLN A 136 -15.71 -8.80 -3.54
CA GLN A 136 -15.79 -10.27 -3.44
C GLN A 136 -14.43 -10.96 -3.53
N ARG A 137 -13.36 -10.19 -3.81
CA ARG A 137 -12.01 -10.72 -3.99
C ARG A 137 -11.09 -10.27 -2.85
N ALA A 138 -10.04 -11.07 -2.65
CA ALA A 138 -9.02 -10.81 -1.64
C ALA A 138 -8.26 -9.51 -1.92
N ASN A 139 -8.18 -8.64 -0.89
CA ASN A 139 -7.36 -7.44 -0.88
C ASN A 139 -6.06 -7.70 -0.10
N ALA A 140 -4.94 -7.19 -0.59
CA ALA A 140 -3.65 -7.36 0.06
C ALA A 140 -3.37 -6.21 1.03
N PHE A 141 -3.58 -6.50 2.31
CA PHE A 141 -3.15 -5.63 3.39
C PHE A 141 -1.64 -5.72 3.56
N HIS A 142 -1.00 -4.57 3.72
CA HIS A 142 0.45 -4.48 3.76
C HIS A 142 0.93 -3.41 4.73
N ALA A 143 2.16 -3.59 5.20
CA ALA A 143 2.85 -2.65 6.07
C ALA A 143 4.36 -2.76 5.87
N ALA A 144 5.07 -1.66 6.06
CA ALA A 144 6.49 -1.69 6.29
C ALA A 144 6.77 -2.02 7.77
N PHE A 145 7.77 -2.84 8.05
CA PHE A 145 8.18 -3.13 9.42
C PHE A 145 9.67 -2.87 9.62
N PHE A 146 10.04 -2.51 10.85
CA PHE A 146 11.43 -2.32 11.23
C PHE A 146 12.14 -3.67 11.31
N ASN A 147 13.25 -3.82 10.60
CA ASN A 147 14.11 -4.99 10.75
C ASN A 147 15.34 -4.63 11.60
N PRO A 148 15.44 -5.13 12.86
CA PRO A 148 16.57 -4.83 13.74
C PRO A 148 17.90 -5.44 13.25
N HIS A 149 17.85 -6.35 12.28
CA HIS A 149 19.03 -7.01 11.71
C HIS A 149 19.49 -6.36 10.40
N SER A 150 18.89 -5.23 10.00
CA SER A 150 19.32 -4.52 8.81
C SER A 150 20.77 -4.07 8.92
N GLN A 151 21.56 -4.36 7.89
CA GLN A 151 22.90 -3.81 7.69
C GLN A 151 22.99 -3.03 6.35
N GLY A 152 21.87 -2.92 5.64
CA GLY A 152 21.79 -2.30 4.32
C GLY A 152 21.58 -0.78 4.40
N PRO A 153 21.61 -0.10 3.24
CA PRO A 153 21.27 1.31 3.17
C PRO A 153 19.80 1.55 3.55
N PRO A 154 19.42 2.79 3.92
CA PRO A 154 18.03 3.16 4.11
C PRO A 154 17.15 2.78 2.91
N ARG A 155 15.96 2.23 3.19
CA ARG A 155 15.02 1.77 2.17
C ARG A 155 14.73 2.87 1.16
N GLN A 156 14.84 2.51 -0.11
CA GLN A 156 14.28 3.26 -1.23
C GLN A 156 13.41 2.31 -2.05
N SER A 157 12.18 2.70 -2.34
CA SER A 157 11.22 1.86 -3.07
C SER A 157 10.33 2.69 -3.96
N ILE A 158 9.77 2.02 -4.97
CA ILE A 158 8.75 2.58 -5.84
C ILE A 158 7.54 1.67 -5.87
N GLU A 159 6.38 2.30 -5.95
CA GLU A 159 5.12 1.64 -6.21
C GLU A 159 4.44 2.25 -7.42
N ALA A 160 3.86 1.43 -8.27
CA ALA A 160 2.98 1.86 -9.34
C ALA A 160 1.61 1.19 -9.13
N ARG A 161 0.55 1.98 -9.22
CA ARG A 161 -0.83 1.50 -9.13
C ARG A 161 -1.50 1.56 -10.49
N PHE A 162 -2.17 0.48 -10.83
CA PHE A 162 -2.87 0.25 -12.08
C PHE A 162 -4.33 -0.08 -11.80
N VAL A 163 -5.22 0.35 -12.69
CA VAL A 163 -6.60 -0.13 -12.76
C VAL A 163 -6.71 -1.10 -13.92
N ALA A 164 -7.29 -2.28 -13.66
CA ALA A 164 -7.61 -3.27 -14.68
C ALA A 164 -9.13 -3.43 -14.76
N PHE A 165 -9.73 -2.96 -15.85
CA PHE A 165 -11.17 -3.07 -16.11
C PHE A 165 -11.52 -4.46 -16.66
N ARG A 166 -12.71 -4.96 -16.31
CA ARG A 166 -13.26 -6.23 -16.75
C ARG A 166 -14.72 -6.12 -17.13
#